data_AF-A0A9E8SI54-F1
#
_entry.id   AF-A0A9E8SI54-F1
#
_cell.length_a   1.000
_cell.length_b   1.000
_cell.length_c   1.000
_cell.angle_alpha   90.00
_cell.angle_beta   90.00
_cell.angle_gamma   90.00
#
_symmetry.space_group_name_H-M   'P 1'
#
loop_
_entity.id
_entity.type
_entity.pdbx_description
1 polymer ?
#
loop_
_entity_poly.entity_id
_entity_poly.type
_entity_poly.pdbx_seq_one_letter_code
_entity_poly.pdbx_strand_id
1 'polypeptide(L)'
;MRLIDDNENEFTVRELRKSGVRFIQSKIKDHYVLDYMDNTVAESIVQDYYTTAQPYAQFAINELLDAIDISHANPRIVYLPKQERLGRFNENYGDKLYMIEEHVGDENKTFDIFGNADDIISTTDMLLELQNDKDAQIDEDSYLRARLFDMLVNDWDRHEDQWRWALHEDKDGTKLYKPIPRDRDQAFSKYDGVFPFILKAVSPLARNMQSYNAEIKNVKTFNNAVYYLDKNFINRASWADWKKQAETIQNQLTDAVIDKAFANLLEDTKDESINSIKSTLKQRRENMVSIAQAYYDYFKEHEILVATNKDNTIDILRQPNGKTTISITHKEKIIFENSYEKDKTKEIWIYALDGDDTISISGEGNDYIKLKIFGGEENDIYNVTNNSAVTVYDYKSKKNTFNGAVGKKLTDSYDINNFDPQKRKYSNNVLLPAIGFDPRCGFKCRINKHLYNIRTIAQPVHHTTYC
;
A
#
# COMPACT_ATOMS: atom_id res chain seq x y z
N MET A 1 11.00 5.09 21.34
CA MET A 1 10.58 5.12 22.76
C MET A 1 9.15 5.64 22.80
N ARG A 2 8.43 5.33 23.88
CA ARG A 2 7.12 5.89 24.18
C ARG A 2 7.23 6.85 25.35
N LEU A 3 6.60 8.01 25.23
CA LEU A 3 6.38 8.93 26.34
C LEU A 3 4.87 8.99 26.59
N ILE A 4 4.48 9.11 27.85
CA ILE A 4 3.10 9.27 28.28
C ILE A 4 3.04 10.58 29.03
N ASP A 5 2.10 11.45 28.70
CA ASP A 5 1.87 12.70 29.41
C ASP A 5 0.95 12.51 30.64
N ASP A 6 0.71 13.58 31.40
CA ASP A 6 -0.12 13.52 32.61
C ASP A 6 -1.60 13.24 32.33
N ASN A 7 -2.04 13.34 31.07
CA ASN A 7 -3.40 13.03 30.61
C ASN A 7 -3.48 11.63 29.96
N GLU A 8 -2.45 10.80 30.12
CA GLU A 8 -2.32 9.45 29.53
C GLU A 8 -2.20 9.43 28.00
N ASN A 9 -1.93 10.57 27.35
CA ASN A 9 -1.68 10.62 25.92
C ASN A 9 -0.29 10.06 25.59
N GLU A 10 -0.18 9.27 24.51
CA GLU A 10 1.10 8.69 24.09
C GLU A 10 1.80 9.48 22.99
N PHE A 11 3.13 9.54 23.08
CA PHE A 11 4.00 10.14 22.06
C PHE A 11 5.07 9.15 21.64
N THR A 12 5.33 9.10 20.33
CA THR A 12 6.42 8.31 19.76
C THR A 12 7.66 9.16 19.62
N VAL A 13 8.78 8.68 20.15
CA VAL A 13 10.09 9.35 20.06
C VAL A 13 11.08 8.46 19.31
N ARG A 14 11.64 8.96 18.20
CA ARG A 14 12.60 8.26 17.34
C ARG A 14 13.87 9.08 17.19
N GLU A 15 15.04 8.44 17.31
CA GLU A 15 16.32 9.10 17.02
C GLU A 15 16.36 9.49 15.54
N LEU A 16 16.70 10.74 15.24
CA LEU A 16 16.68 11.24 13.86
C LEU A 16 17.81 10.60 13.02
N ARG A 17 18.97 10.37 13.66
CA ARG A 17 20.11 9.67 13.04
C ARG A 17 19.83 8.17 12.98
N LYS A 18 19.69 7.63 11.77
CA LYS A 18 19.59 6.19 11.53
C LYS A 18 20.95 5.51 11.80
N SER A 19 20.93 4.28 12.29
CA SER A 19 22.14 3.51 12.63
C SER A 19 22.25 2.27 11.75
N GLY A 20 23.29 2.22 10.91
CA GLY A 20 23.56 1.09 10.02
C GLY A 20 23.83 -0.20 10.78
N VAL A 21 24.64 -0.16 11.83
CA VAL A 21 24.92 -1.34 12.67
C VAL A 21 23.68 -1.89 13.36
N ARG A 22 22.79 -1.02 13.89
CA ARG A 22 21.51 -1.46 14.48
C ARG A 22 20.59 -2.06 13.42
N PHE A 23 20.57 -1.50 12.21
CA PHE A 23 19.81 -2.07 11.10
C PHE A 23 20.31 -3.46 10.73
N ILE A 24 21.62 -3.64 10.56
CA ILE A 24 22.22 -4.95 10.25
C ILE A 24 21.90 -5.96 11.37
N GLN A 25 22.06 -5.56 12.64
CA GLN A 25 21.70 -6.39 13.78
C GLN A 25 20.22 -6.78 13.78
N SER A 26 19.31 -5.89 13.38
CA SER A 26 17.87 -6.20 13.31
C SER A 26 17.53 -7.27 12.26
N LYS A 27 18.39 -7.45 11.26
CA LYS A 27 18.25 -8.48 10.21
C LYS A 27 18.95 -9.78 10.55
N ILE A 28 19.90 -9.78 11.49
CA ILE A 28 20.61 -10.97 11.98
C ILE A 28 20.18 -11.22 13.43
N LYS A 29 19.08 -11.94 13.61
CA LYS A 29 18.47 -12.14 14.94
C LYS A 29 19.19 -13.21 15.78
N ASP A 30 19.86 -14.16 15.13
CA ASP A 30 20.42 -15.34 15.80
C ASP A 30 21.80 -15.10 16.42
N HIS A 31 22.44 -13.98 16.11
CA HIS A 31 23.80 -13.66 16.56
C HIS A 31 23.95 -12.17 16.85
N TYR A 32 24.71 -11.84 17.88
CA TYR A 32 25.15 -10.47 18.11
C TYR A 32 26.28 -10.12 17.13
N VAL A 33 26.01 -9.17 16.24
CA VAL A 33 26.90 -8.74 15.16
C VAL A 33 27.28 -7.26 15.23
N LEU A 34 26.67 -6.50 16.15
CA LEU A 34 26.78 -5.04 16.17
C LEU A 34 28.23 -4.56 16.20
N ASP A 35 29.03 -5.05 17.15
CA ASP A 35 30.45 -4.66 17.30
C ASP A 35 31.32 -5.12 16.12
N TYR A 36 30.93 -6.22 15.45
CA TYR A 36 31.65 -6.76 14.29
C TYR A 36 31.33 -6.00 12.99
N MET A 37 30.19 -5.32 12.95
CA MET A 37 29.72 -4.58 11.77
C MET A 37 30.12 -3.12 11.83
N ASP A 38 30.54 -2.62 12.99
CA ASP A 38 31.04 -1.26 13.17
C ASP A 38 32.28 -0.99 12.30
N ASN A 39 32.29 0.14 11.62
CA ASN A 39 33.36 0.56 10.69
C ASN A 39 33.64 -0.43 9.53
N THR A 40 32.63 -1.21 9.13
CA THR A 40 32.76 -2.14 7.99
C THR A 40 32.23 -1.54 6.69
N VAL A 41 32.63 -2.17 5.57
CA VAL A 41 32.05 -1.86 4.24
C VAL A 41 30.54 -2.12 4.24
N ALA A 42 30.08 -3.15 4.95
CA ALA A 42 28.66 -3.47 5.04
C ALA A 42 27.87 -2.35 5.74
N GLU A 43 28.37 -1.84 6.87
CA GLU A 43 27.79 -0.65 7.51
C GLU A 43 27.82 0.56 6.57
N SER A 44 28.95 0.81 5.92
CA SER A 44 29.11 1.96 5.02
C SER A 44 28.08 1.96 3.89
N ILE A 45 27.77 0.79 3.31
CA ILE A 45 26.72 0.64 2.29
C ILE A 45 25.33 0.98 2.86
N VAL A 46 25.03 0.53 4.08
CA VAL A 46 23.73 0.84 4.73
C VAL A 46 23.64 2.32 5.09
N GLN A 47 24.73 2.93 5.54
CA GLN A 47 24.79 4.37 5.82
C GLN A 47 24.61 5.19 4.55
N ASP A 48 25.29 4.81 3.45
CA ASP A 48 25.10 5.42 2.12
C ASP A 48 23.64 5.31 1.67
N TYR A 49 23.01 4.16 1.86
CA TYR A 49 21.58 3.99 1.61
C TYR A 49 20.71 4.96 2.42
N TYR A 50 21.02 5.22 3.69
CA TYR A 50 20.25 6.19 4.48
C TYR A 50 20.40 7.63 3.98
N THR A 51 21.48 7.96 3.27
CA THR A 51 21.62 9.29 2.65
C THR A 51 20.71 9.51 1.43
N THR A 52 20.03 8.46 0.96
CA THR A 52 19.04 8.59 -0.11
C THR A 52 17.80 9.36 0.32
N ALA A 53 17.47 9.37 1.61
CA ALA A 53 16.36 10.14 2.17
C ALA A 53 16.85 11.51 2.66
N GLN A 54 16.07 12.57 2.42
CA GLN A 54 16.36 13.89 2.98
C GLN A 54 15.81 13.93 4.43
N PRO A 55 16.67 14.05 5.46
CA PRO A 55 16.28 13.81 6.86
C PRO A 55 15.27 14.80 7.43
N TYR A 56 15.15 15.99 6.83
CA TYR A 56 14.35 17.11 7.29
C TYR A 56 13.15 17.43 6.38
N ALA A 57 13.15 16.98 5.11
CA ALA A 57 12.10 17.34 4.16
C ALA A 57 10.72 16.78 4.55
N GLN A 58 10.69 15.64 5.24
CA GLN A 58 9.45 15.04 5.76
C GLN A 58 8.69 15.97 6.73
N PHE A 59 9.37 16.90 7.41
CA PHE A 59 8.71 17.80 8.36
C PHE A 59 7.90 18.91 7.68
N ALA A 60 8.12 19.16 6.38
CA ALA A 60 7.28 20.06 5.60
C ALA A 60 5.94 19.42 5.19
N ILE A 61 5.80 18.09 5.32
CA ILE A 61 4.62 17.37 4.81
C ILE A 61 3.35 17.70 5.60
N ASN A 62 3.46 17.96 6.91
CA ASN A 62 2.33 18.22 7.80
C ASN A 62 1.42 19.34 7.23
N GLU A 63 2.01 20.49 6.90
CA GLU A 63 1.24 21.61 6.35
C GLU A 63 0.65 21.33 4.96
N LEU A 64 1.26 20.43 4.20
CA LEU A 64 0.69 20.01 2.92
C LEU A 64 -0.51 19.09 3.14
N LEU A 65 -0.46 18.18 4.12
CA LEU A 65 -1.57 17.28 4.48
C LEU A 65 -2.74 18.06 5.09
N ASP A 66 -2.48 19.02 5.97
CA ASP A 66 -3.48 19.96 6.50
C ASP A 66 -4.22 20.68 5.35
N ALA A 67 -3.48 21.17 4.35
CA ALA A 67 -4.05 21.92 3.23
C ALA A 67 -4.98 21.08 2.33
N ILE A 68 -4.85 19.75 2.38
CA ILE A 68 -5.68 18.82 1.62
C ILE A 68 -6.60 17.96 2.49
N ASP A 69 -6.78 18.35 3.76
CA ASP A 69 -7.72 17.72 4.70
C ASP A 69 -7.44 16.20 4.85
N ILE A 70 -6.20 15.87 5.20
CA ILE A 70 -5.79 14.50 5.54
C ILE A 70 -5.20 14.52 6.94
N SER A 71 -5.80 13.77 7.86
CA SER A 71 -5.29 13.60 9.23
C SER A 71 -3.87 13.05 9.26
N HIS A 72 -3.03 13.55 10.16
CA HIS A 72 -1.64 13.12 10.28
C HIS A 72 -1.12 13.31 11.71
N ALA A 73 -0.03 12.63 12.07
CA ALA A 73 0.74 12.99 13.26
C ALA A 73 1.55 14.26 13.00
N ASN A 74 1.98 14.99 14.04
CA ASN A 74 2.73 16.22 13.89
C ASN A 74 4.18 16.07 14.39
N PRO A 75 5.06 15.42 13.61
CA PRO A 75 6.45 15.24 14.00
C PRO A 75 7.18 16.56 14.19
N ARG A 76 7.92 16.66 15.30
CA ARG A 76 8.77 17.82 15.65
C ARG A 76 10.16 17.34 16.00
N ILE A 77 11.16 18.16 15.65
CA ILE A 77 12.54 17.90 16.01
C ILE A 77 12.80 18.45 17.42
N VAL A 78 13.34 17.62 18.30
CA VAL A 78 13.77 17.99 19.64
C VAL A 78 15.19 17.53 19.88
N TYR A 79 15.94 18.33 20.65
CA TYR A 79 17.27 17.97 21.12
C TYR A 79 17.16 17.52 22.58
N LEU A 80 17.69 16.33 22.88
CA LEU A 80 17.73 15.79 24.24
C LEU A 80 19.15 15.96 24.80
N PRO A 81 19.44 16.99 25.63
CA PRO A 81 20.75 17.13 26.24
C PRO A 81 20.99 16.00 27.25
N LYS A 82 22.27 15.73 27.54
CA LYS A 82 22.63 14.93 28.72
C LYS A 82 22.14 15.64 29.97
N GLN A 83 21.51 14.90 30.88
CA GLN A 83 20.91 15.44 32.11
C GLN A 83 20.85 14.38 33.20
N GLU A 84 20.93 14.80 34.47
CA GLU A 84 20.95 13.88 35.62
C GLU A 84 19.76 12.92 35.64
N ARG A 85 18.56 13.41 35.26
CA ARG A 85 17.33 12.63 35.19
C ARG A 85 17.39 11.42 34.25
N LEU A 86 18.22 11.47 33.21
CA LEU A 86 18.41 10.31 32.33
C LEU A 86 19.28 9.24 33.00
N GLY A 87 20.07 9.56 34.02
CA GLY A 87 20.93 8.60 34.73
C GLY A 87 21.75 7.74 33.74
N ARG A 88 21.60 6.42 33.85
CA ARG A 88 22.26 5.44 32.96
C ARG A 88 21.86 5.56 31.48
N PHE A 89 20.74 6.20 31.16
CA PHE A 89 20.27 6.38 29.79
C PHE A 89 21.01 7.48 29.05
N ASN A 90 21.77 8.35 29.74
CA ASN A 90 22.57 9.40 29.11
C ASN A 90 23.53 8.86 28.04
N GLU A 91 24.13 7.70 28.28
CA GLU A 91 25.09 7.09 27.35
C GLU A 91 24.45 6.75 25.99
N ASN A 92 23.20 6.26 26.01
CA ASN A 92 22.52 5.79 24.81
C ASN A 92 21.61 6.85 24.17
N TYR A 93 21.10 7.79 24.96
CA TYR A 93 20.02 8.70 24.56
C TYR A 93 20.33 10.20 24.73
N GLY A 94 21.29 10.57 25.57
CA GLY A 94 21.64 11.99 25.73
C GLY A 94 22.47 12.51 24.56
N ASP A 95 22.43 13.83 24.36
CA ASP A 95 23.23 14.57 23.35
C ASP A 95 22.89 14.18 21.90
N LYS A 96 21.59 14.09 21.60
CA LYS A 96 21.06 13.60 20.30
C LYS A 96 19.80 14.35 19.86
N LEU A 97 19.57 14.34 18.55
CA LEU A 97 18.33 14.81 17.93
C LEU A 97 17.32 13.67 17.82
N TYR A 98 16.08 14.00 18.17
CA TYR A 98 14.93 13.12 18.11
C TYR A 98 13.81 13.77 17.32
N MET A 99 13.01 12.93 16.68
CA MET A 99 11.66 13.25 16.26
C MET A 99 10.70 12.82 17.37
N ILE A 100 9.81 13.72 17.79
CA ILE A 100 8.68 13.43 18.65
C ILE A 100 7.39 13.72 17.89
N GLU A 101 6.43 12.81 17.96
CA GLU A 101 5.11 12.94 17.34
C GLU A 101 4.05 12.31 18.26
N GLU A 102 2.82 12.82 18.16
CA GLU A 102 1.65 12.17 18.75
C GLU A 102 1.57 10.74 18.24
N HIS A 103 1.39 9.77 19.13
CA HIS A 103 1.09 8.44 18.64
C HIS A 103 -0.32 8.40 18.05
N VAL A 104 -0.44 7.77 16.90
CA VAL A 104 -1.74 7.55 16.28
C VAL A 104 -2.31 6.23 16.83
N GLY A 105 -3.13 6.33 17.87
CA GLY A 105 -3.78 5.23 18.57
C GLY A 105 -4.95 5.72 19.42
N ASP A 106 -5.72 4.77 19.97
CA ASP A 106 -6.95 5.03 20.73
C ASP A 106 -6.71 5.97 21.92
N GLU A 107 -5.54 5.93 22.53
CA GLU A 107 -5.17 6.82 23.63
C GLU A 107 -5.18 8.31 23.26
N ASN A 108 -5.06 8.63 21.97
CA ASN A 108 -5.08 9.99 21.44
C ASN A 108 -6.30 10.27 20.54
N LYS A 109 -7.34 9.42 20.54
CA LYS A 109 -8.47 9.55 19.60
C LYS A 109 -9.21 10.89 19.64
N THR A 110 -9.16 11.55 20.79
CA THR A 110 -9.79 12.87 21.03
C THR A 110 -8.94 14.04 20.55
N PHE A 111 -7.80 13.79 19.90
CA PHE A 111 -7.01 14.85 19.31
C PHE A 111 -7.68 15.36 18.03
N ASP A 112 -7.85 16.67 17.94
CA ASP A 112 -8.42 17.35 16.77
C ASP A 112 -7.68 16.98 15.47
N ILE A 113 -6.37 16.78 15.52
CA ILE A 113 -5.53 16.42 14.36
C ILE A 113 -5.83 15.01 13.80
N PHE A 114 -6.48 14.16 14.60
CA PHE A 114 -6.99 12.85 14.19
C PHE A 114 -8.49 12.86 13.91
N GLY A 115 -9.12 14.04 13.97
CA GLY A 115 -10.52 14.25 13.61
C GLY A 115 -11.52 14.03 14.75
N ASN A 116 -11.09 13.92 16.01
CA ASN A 116 -11.94 13.51 17.13
C ASN A 116 -12.67 12.18 16.85
N ALA A 117 -11.89 11.12 16.69
CA ALA A 117 -12.38 9.80 16.34
C ALA A 117 -13.07 9.11 17.53
N ASP A 118 -14.00 8.21 17.23
CA ASP A 118 -14.61 7.31 18.23
C ASP A 118 -13.62 6.21 18.66
N ASP A 119 -12.77 5.79 17.73
CA ASP A 119 -11.68 4.82 17.90
C ASP A 119 -10.59 5.03 16.82
N ILE A 120 -9.36 4.56 17.07
CA ILE A 120 -8.26 4.54 16.09
C ILE A 120 -7.65 3.14 16.03
N ILE A 121 -7.92 2.43 14.93
CA ILE A 121 -7.54 1.03 14.77
C ILE A 121 -6.38 0.80 13.78
N SER A 122 -5.76 -0.38 13.86
CA SER A 122 -4.73 -0.80 12.90
C SER A 122 -5.33 -1.17 11.55
N THR A 123 -4.51 -1.23 10.50
CA THR A 123 -4.97 -1.70 9.18
C THR A 123 -5.40 -3.17 9.19
N THR A 124 -4.75 -3.99 10.02
CA THR A 124 -5.15 -5.39 10.21
C THR A 124 -6.55 -5.49 10.80
N ASP A 125 -6.83 -4.72 11.85
CA ASP A 125 -8.15 -4.68 12.47
C ASP A 125 -9.19 -4.09 11.51
N MET A 126 -8.82 -3.06 10.75
CA MET A 126 -9.73 -2.46 9.77
C MET A 126 -10.12 -3.46 8.67
N LEU A 127 -9.16 -4.23 8.13
CA LEU A 127 -9.47 -5.31 7.19
C LEU A 127 -10.44 -6.34 7.79
N LEU A 128 -10.32 -6.63 9.09
CA LEU A 128 -11.26 -7.51 9.80
C LEU A 128 -12.63 -6.86 9.99
N GLU A 129 -12.71 -5.56 10.29
CA GLU A 129 -13.97 -4.82 10.39
C GLU A 129 -14.73 -4.87 9.07
N LEU A 130 -14.07 -4.59 7.93
CA LEU A 130 -14.70 -4.68 6.60
C LEU A 130 -15.26 -6.09 6.29
N GLN A 131 -14.62 -7.13 6.80
CA GLN A 131 -15.07 -8.51 6.57
C GLN A 131 -16.16 -8.95 7.55
N ASN A 132 -16.29 -8.32 8.72
CA ASN A 132 -17.19 -8.80 9.78
C ASN A 132 -18.40 -7.90 10.03
N ASP A 133 -18.33 -6.64 9.61
CA ASP A 133 -19.37 -5.65 9.82
C ASP A 133 -19.88 -5.06 8.49
N LYS A 134 -21.16 -5.30 8.21
CA LYS A 134 -21.87 -4.78 7.02
C LYS A 134 -22.01 -3.24 7.02
N ASP A 135 -21.76 -2.61 8.16
CA ASP A 135 -21.89 -1.17 8.37
C ASP A 135 -20.52 -0.45 8.30
N ALA A 136 -19.41 -1.21 8.29
CA ALA A 136 -18.05 -0.69 8.12
C ALA A 136 -17.78 -0.26 6.67
N GLN A 137 -17.26 0.96 6.50
CA GLN A 137 -16.92 1.53 5.21
C GLN A 137 -15.63 2.35 5.28
N ILE A 138 -14.84 2.30 4.22
CA ILE A 138 -13.72 3.23 4.04
C ILE A 138 -14.21 4.54 3.47
N ASP A 139 -13.69 5.65 3.99
CA ASP A 139 -13.72 6.93 3.28
C ASP A 139 -12.77 6.85 2.07
N GLU A 140 -13.29 6.30 0.96
CA GLU A 140 -12.52 6.09 -0.27
C GLU A 140 -11.96 7.41 -0.84
N ASP A 141 -12.69 8.52 -0.69
CA ASP A 141 -12.27 9.84 -1.17
C ASP A 141 -11.01 10.30 -0.42
N SER A 142 -11.02 10.22 0.91
CA SER A 142 -9.87 10.57 1.75
C SER A 142 -8.69 9.61 1.53
N TYR A 143 -8.94 8.30 1.36
CA TYR A 143 -7.89 7.33 1.06
C TYR A 143 -7.25 7.57 -0.31
N LEU A 144 -8.05 7.82 -1.35
CA LEU A 144 -7.55 8.17 -2.68
C LEU A 144 -6.68 9.42 -2.64
N ARG A 145 -7.14 10.46 -1.93
CA ARG A 145 -6.36 11.70 -1.78
C ARG A 145 -5.02 11.43 -1.11
N ALA A 146 -4.99 10.64 -0.04
CA ALA A 146 -3.75 10.25 0.63
C ALA A 146 -2.82 9.45 -0.29
N ARG A 147 -3.35 8.50 -1.06
CA ARG A 147 -2.55 7.68 -1.99
C ARG A 147 -1.96 8.48 -3.14
N LEU A 148 -2.73 9.42 -3.70
CA LEU A 148 -2.23 10.35 -4.70
C LEU A 148 -1.18 11.32 -4.11
N PHE A 149 -1.36 11.74 -2.86
CA PHE A 149 -0.35 12.52 -2.14
C PHE A 149 0.96 11.73 -1.94
N ASP A 150 0.89 10.45 -1.60
CA ASP A 150 2.08 9.59 -1.49
C ASP A 150 2.87 9.55 -2.81
N MET A 151 2.14 9.46 -3.94
CA MET A 151 2.73 9.57 -5.27
C MET A 151 3.29 10.97 -5.56
N LEU A 152 2.68 12.04 -5.05
CA LEU A 152 3.19 13.41 -5.18
C LEU A 152 4.52 13.57 -4.44
N VAL A 153 4.65 13.07 -3.22
CA VAL A 153 5.87 13.21 -2.41
C VAL A 153 6.88 12.08 -2.59
N ASN A 154 6.60 11.13 -3.48
CA ASN A 154 7.48 9.98 -3.80
C ASN A 154 7.71 9.01 -2.64
N ASP A 155 6.69 8.85 -1.80
CA ASP A 155 6.65 7.88 -0.72
C ASP A 155 6.13 6.54 -1.25
N TRP A 156 7.06 5.66 -1.64
CA TRP A 156 6.76 4.39 -2.32
C TRP A 156 6.61 3.18 -1.37
N ASP A 157 7.14 3.27 -0.15
CA ASP A 157 7.23 2.16 0.79
C ASP A 157 5.97 2.02 1.65
N ARG A 158 4.81 2.28 1.06
CA ARG A 158 3.53 2.28 1.76
C ARG A 158 3.09 0.85 2.08
N HIS A 159 2.89 0.54 3.36
CA HIS A 159 2.44 -0.77 3.85
C HIS A 159 1.54 -0.63 5.10
N GLU A 160 0.90 -1.71 5.55
CA GLU A 160 -0.17 -1.70 6.57
C GLU A 160 0.15 -0.97 7.88
N ASP A 161 1.37 -1.07 8.39
CA ASP A 161 1.81 -0.38 9.61
C ASP A 161 1.89 1.14 9.47
N GLN A 162 2.00 1.65 8.24
CA GLN A 162 2.09 3.08 7.95
C GLN A 162 0.72 3.75 7.87
N TRP A 163 -0.35 3.04 8.23
CA TRP A 163 -1.70 3.56 8.30
C TRP A 163 -2.35 3.23 9.64
N ARG A 164 -3.21 4.12 10.06
CA ARG A 164 -4.21 3.93 11.10
C ARG A 164 -5.55 4.45 10.58
N TRP A 165 -6.62 4.07 11.25
CA TRP A 165 -7.97 4.34 10.76
C TRP A 165 -8.80 4.93 11.88
N ALA A 166 -9.17 6.21 11.73
CA ALA A 166 -10.10 6.89 12.62
C ALA A 166 -11.53 6.47 12.29
N LEU A 167 -12.21 5.88 13.26
CA LEU A 167 -13.63 5.56 13.17
C LEU A 167 -14.47 6.80 13.47
N HIS A 168 -15.47 7.05 12.62
CA HIS A 168 -16.57 7.97 12.88
C HIS A 168 -17.89 7.24 12.62
N GLU A 169 -18.73 7.13 13.64
CA GLU A 169 -20.06 6.54 13.50
C GLU A 169 -21.11 7.61 13.13
N ASP A 170 -21.74 7.44 11.97
CA ASP A 170 -22.85 8.27 11.54
C ASP A 170 -24.14 7.91 12.30
N LYS A 171 -25.09 8.84 12.34
CA LYS A 171 -26.38 8.66 13.05
C LYS A 171 -27.22 7.50 12.53
N ASP A 172 -26.98 7.05 11.30
CA ASP A 172 -27.67 5.91 10.69
C ASP A 172 -27.00 4.56 10.99
N GLY A 173 -25.92 4.56 11.79
CA GLY A 173 -25.14 3.38 12.16
C GLY A 173 -24.00 3.06 11.20
N THR A 174 -23.78 3.85 10.14
CA THR A 174 -22.62 3.67 9.26
C THR A 174 -21.32 3.97 10.00
N LYS A 175 -20.38 3.03 9.96
CA LYS A 175 -19.04 3.17 10.55
C LYS A 175 -18.05 3.58 9.48
N LEU A 176 -17.72 4.86 9.42
CA LEU A 176 -16.82 5.41 8.42
C LEU A 176 -15.39 5.47 8.95
N TYR A 177 -14.47 4.76 8.30
CA TYR A 177 -13.05 4.71 8.64
C TYR A 177 -12.25 5.67 7.75
N LYS A 178 -11.67 6.70 8.36
CA LYS A 178 -10.81 7.68 7.70
C LYS A 178 -9.34 7.34 7.89
N PRO A 179 -8.52 7.43 6.83
CA PRO A 179 -7.10 7.09 6.93
C PRO A 179 -6.30 8.15 7.66
N ILE A 180 -5.40 7.70 8.52
CA ILE A 180 -4.33 8.51 9.12
C ILE A 180 -3.00 7.92 8.66
N PRO A 181 -2.42 8.41 7.54
CA PRO A 181 -1.09 8.00 7.12
C PRO A 181 -0.04 8.42 8.15
N ARG A 182 0.95 7.55 8.33
CA ARG A 182 2.10 7.70 9.23
C ARG A 182 3.38 7.35 8.49
N ASP A 183 4.50 7.64 9.13
CA ASP A 183 5.85 7.24 8.70
C ASP A 183 6.17 7.67 7.26
N ARG A 184 6.73 8.88 7.12
CA ARG A 184 7.00 9.52 5.82
C ARG A 184 8.49 9.50 5.46
N ASP A 185 9.23 8.50 5.95
CA ASP A 185 10.69 8.50 5.90
C ASP A 185 11.29 8.23 4.50
N GLN A 186 10.46 7.82 3.53
CA GLN A 186 10.83 7.69 2.12
C GLN A 186 10.38 8.87 1.24
N ALA A 187 9.74 9.89 1.81
CA ALA A 187 9.33 11.05 1.04
C ALA A 187 10.56 11.79 0.47
N PHE A 188 10.44 12.20 -0.79
CA PHE A 188 11.45 12.95 -1.55
C PHE A 188 12.78 12.20 -1.77
N SER A 189 12.81 10.88 -1.57
CA SER A 189 14.03 10.07 -1.68
C SER A 189 14.70 10.12 -3.07
N LYS A 190 16.03 10.07 -3.07
CA LYS A 190 16.89 10.09 -4.25
C LYS A 190 17.75 8.83 -4.32
N TYR A 191 17.52 8.00 -5.35
CA TYR A 191 18.22 6.72 -5.56
C TYR A 191 19.14 6.74 -6.78
N ASP A 192 20.09 7.69 -6.80
CA ASP A 192 21.07 7.93 -7.88
C ASP A 192 22.44 7.29 -7.62
N GLY A 193 22.64 6.65 -6.47
CA GLY A 193 23.87 5.92 -6.14
C GLY A 193 24.04 4.59 -6.90
N VAL A 194 25.28 4.09 -6.90
CA VAL A 194 25.66 2.82 -7.54
C VAL A 194 24.95 1.63 -6.89
N PHE A 195 24.85 1.60 -5.56
CA PHE A 195 24.21 0.50 -4.85
C PHE A 195 22.70 0.39 -5.19
N PRO A 196 21.87 1.45 -5.09
CA PRO A 196 20.49 1.41 -5.56
C PRO A 196 20.35 0.98 -7.02
N PHE A 197 21.26 1.40 -7.91
CA PHE A 197 21.25 0.97 -9.31
C PHE A 197 21.40 -0.55 -9.45
N ILE A 198 22.41 -1.13 -8.79
CA ILE A 198 22.65 -2.58 -8.80
C ILE A 198 21.46 -3.32 -8.17
N LEU A 199 20.96 -2.85 -7.02
CA LEU A 199 19.85 -3.47 -6.31
C LEU A 199 18.59 -3.55 -7.19
N LYS A 200 18.24 -2.46 -7.89
CA LYS A 200 17.10 -2.41 -8.83
C LYS A 200 17.26 -3.33 -10.05
N ALA A 201 18.49 -3.57 -10.47
CA ALA A 201 18.79 -4.48 -11.58
C ALA A 201 18.58 -5.95 -11.19
N VAL A 202 19.06 -6.34 -10.00
CA VAL A 202 19.02 -7.73 -9.51
C VAL A 202 17.70 -8.09 -8.83
N SER A 203 17.00 -7.13 -8.22
CA SER A 203 15.74 -7.34 -7.50
C SER A 203 14.59 -6.52 -8.11
N PRO A 204 13.63 -7.16 -8.79
CA PRO A 204 12.44 -6.48 -9.31
C PRO A 204 11.63 -5.73 -8.27
N LEU A 205 11.56 -6.25 -7.04
CA LEU A 205 10.80 -5.62 -5.95
C LEU A 205 11.45 -4.30 -5.50
N ALA A 206 12.76 -4.15 -5.66
CA ALA A 206 13.45 -2.89 -5.37
C ALA A 206 13.20 -1.80 -6.42
N ARG A 207 12.54 -2.11 -7.55
CA ARG A 207 12.23 -1.11 -8.60
C ARG A 207 11.20 -0.06 -8.16
N ASN A 208 10.58 -0.26 -7.01
CA ASN A 208 9.73 0.72 -6.35
C ASN A 208 10.54 1.97 -5.94
N MET A 209 11.84 1.78 -5.64
CA MET A 209 12.81 2.81 -5.23
C MET A 209 13.19 3.77 -6.39
N GLN A 210 12.23 4.61 -6.78
CA GLN A 210 12.39 5.59 -7.85
C GLN A 210 12.82 6.93 -7.26
N SER A 211 13.83 7.57 -7.86
CA SER A 211 14.29 8.89 -7.40
C SER A 211 13.22 9.94 -7.62
N TYR A 212 13.10 10.86 -6.68
CA TYR A 212 12.17 11.97 -6.76
C TYR A 212 12.49 12.90 -7.94
N ASN A 213 11.49 13.13 -8.80
CA ASN A 213 11.56 13.92 -10.03
C ASN A 213 10.15 14.48 -10.35
N ALA A 214 10.04 15.42 -11.30
CA ALA A 214 8.76 15.98 -11.73
C ALA A 214 7.79 14.93 -12.31
N GLU A 215 8.32 13.81 -12.81
CA GLU A 215 7.56 12.67 -13.35
C GLU A 215 7.86 11.38 -12.56
N ILE A 216 6.86 10.49 -12.52
CA ILE A 216 7.04 9.13 -12.00
C ILE A 216 7.47 8.23 -13.14
N LYS A 217 8.69 7.70 -13.08
CA LYS A 217 9.24 6.86 -14.16
C LYS A 217 8.38 5.64 -14.46
N ASN A 218 7.79 5.01 -13.44
CA ASN A 218 6.87 3.90 -13.61
C ASN A 218 5.87 3.81 -12.44
N VAL A 219 4.63 4.25 -12.66
CA VAL A 219 3.57 4.24 -11.63
C VAL A 219 3.21 2.83 -11.12
N LYS A 220 3.35 1.81 -11.98
CA LYS A 220 3.06 0.42 -11.61
C LYS A 220 4.08 -0.11 -10.61
N THR A 221 5.38 0.07 -10.87
CA THR A 221 6.40 -0.40 -9.94
C THR A 221 6.49 0.49 -8.72
N PHE A 222 6.23 1.79 -8.84
CA PHE A 222 6.18 2.70 -7.69
C PHE A 222 5.19 2.22 -6.63
N ASN A 223 3.95 1.90 -7.04
CA ASN A 223 2.88 1.51 -6.12
C ASN A 223 2.90 0.02 -5.74
N ASN A 224 3.98 -0.72 -6.01
CA ASN A 224 3.98 -2.18 -5.80
C ASN A 224 3.76 -2.61 -4.35
N ALA A 225 4.31 -1.86 -3.38
CA ALA A 225 4.26 -2.20 -1.96
C ALA A 225 2.84 -2.14 -1.40
N VAL A 226 2.10 -1.09 -1.78
CA VAL A 226 0.76 -0.76 -1.27
C VAL A 226 -0.38 -1.24 -2.15
N TYR A 227 -0.09 -1.70 -3.37
CA TYR A 227 -1.09 -2.12 -4.35
C TYR A 227 -2.16 -3.07 -3.78
N TYR A 228 -1.76 -3.92 -2.83
CA TYR A 228 -2.67 -4.86 -2.18
C TYR A 228 -3.70 -4.14 -1.29
N LEU A 229 -3.27 -3.14 -0.51
CA LEU A 229 -4.18 -2.28 0.27
C LEU A 229 -5.08 -1.46 -0.64
N ASP A 230 -4.50 -0.86 -1.70
CA ASP A 230 -5.27 -0.11 -2.69
C ASP A 230 -6.41 -0.99 -3.27
N LYS A 231 -6.15 -2.28 -3.49
CA LYS A 231 -7.15 -3.26 -3.98
C LYS A 231 -8.18 -3.70 -2.96
N ASN A 232 -7.91 -3.54 -1.67
CA ASN A 232 -8.87 -3.84 -0.62
C ASN A 232 -9.77 -2.64 -0.32
N PHE A 233 -9.23 -1.42 -0.47
CA PHE A 233 -9.90 -0.21 0.01
C PHE A 233 -10.55 0.64 -1.08
N ILE A 234 -10.13 0.51 -2.34
CA ILE A 234 -10.68 1.31 -3.46
C ILE A 234 -11.52 0.41 -4.37
N ASN A 235 -12.79 0.22 -4.02
CA ASN A 235 -13.67 -0.74 -4.71
C ASN A 235 -14.80 -0.03 -5.47
N ARG A 236 -15.23 1.14 -5.01
CA ARG A 236 -16.38 1.88 -5.57
C ARG A 236 -15.94 3.00 -6.49
N ALA A 237 -14.80 3.64 -6.22
CA ALA A 237 -14.36 4.83 -6.92
C ALA A 237 -14.25 4.68 -8.44
N SER A 238 -14.88 5.63 -9.14
CA SER A 238 -14.84 5.84 -10.59
C SER A 238 -13.68 6.74 -10.99
N TRP A 239 -13.37 6.82 -12.29
CA TRP A 239 -12.39 7.81 -12.77
C TRP A 239 -12.72 9.25 -12.35
N ALA A 240 -14.00 9.60 -12.26
CA ALA A 240 -14.40 10.95 -11.83
C ALA A 240 -13.95 11.24 -10.40
N ASP A 241 -14.04 10.25 -9.51
CA ASP A 241 -13.62 10.38 -8.11
C ASP A 241 -12.09 10.51 -8.00
N TRP A 242 -11.35 9.66 -8.72
CA TRP A 242 -9.89 9.74 -8.83
C TRP A 242 -9.42 11.10 -9.35
N LYS A 243 -10.05 11.57 -10.43
CA LYS A 243 -9.75 12.87 -11.03
C LYS A 243 -10.04 14.01 -10.05
N LYS A 244 -11.19 13.97 -9.37
CA LYS A 244 -11.58 14.96 -8.36
C LYS A 244 -10.53 15.05 -7.24
N GLN A 245 -10.04 13.93 -6.70
CA GLN A 245 -9.00 13.96 -5.66
C GLN A 245 -7.66 14.48 -6.20
N ALA A 246 -7.29 14.14 -7.44
CA ALA A 246 -6.08 14.68 -8.08
C ALA A 246 -6.16 16.21 -8.28
N GLU A 247 -7.30 16.71 -8.77
CA GLU A 247 -7.56 18.14 -8.94
C GLU A 247 -7.62 18.87 -7.59
N THR A 248 -8.14 18.22 -6.54
CA THR A 248 -8.15 18.75 -5.16
C THR A 248 -6.71 19.03 -4.69
N ILE A 249 -5.82 18.04 -4.82
CA ILE A 249 -4.39 18.19 -4.49
C ILE A 249 -3.76 19.31 -5.33
N GLN A 250 -4.00 19.31 -6.65
CA GLN A 250 -3.42 20.32 -7.55
C GLN A 250 -3.84 21.74 -7.18
N ASN A 251 -5.11 21.94 -6.83
CA ASN A 251 -5.68 23.27 -6.57
C ASN A 251 -5.40 23.76 -5.14
N GLN A 252 -5.41 22.87 -4.14
CA GLN A 252 -5.23 23.27 -2.74
C GLN A 252 -3.77 23.44 -2.37
N LEU A 253 -2.85 22.65 -2.95
CA LEU A 253 -1.42 22.81 -2.76
C LEU A 253 -0.84 23.94 -3.62
N THR A 254 -1.39 25.14 -3.50
CA THR A 254 -0.90 26.33 -4.19
C THR A 254 0.59 26.59 -3.92
N ASP A 255 1.22 27.40 -4.77
CA ASP A 255 2.60 27.82 -4.56
C ASP A 255 2.84 28.43 -3.17
N ALA A 256 1.88 29.23 -2.67
CA ALA A 256 1.96 29.84 -1.35
C ALA A 256 1.91 28.80 -0.22
N VAL A 257 1.09 27.76 -0.36
CA VAL A 257 1.00 26.65 0.61
C VAL A 257 2.32 25.88 0.63
N ILE A 258 2.85 25.55 -0.54
CA ILE A 258 4.15 24.86 -0.66
C ILE A 258 5.27 25.72 -0.10
N ASP A 259 5.34 27.00 -0.45
CA ASP A 259 6.40 27.88 0.03
C ASP A 259 6.33 28.06 1.56
N LYS A 260 5.13 28.13 2.15
CA LYS A 260 4.93 28.19 3.60
C LYS A 260 5.41 26.91 4.30
N ALA A 261 5.00 25.75 3.79
CA ALA A 261 5.37 24.44 4.35
C ALA A 261 6.89 24.26 4.48
N PHE A 262 7.64 24.65 3.44
CA PHE A 262 9.11 24.58 3.46
C PHE A 262 9.76 25.73 4.25
N ALA A 263 9.10 26.88 4.40
CA ALA A 263 9.60 27.98 5.21
C ALA A 263 9.61 27.64 6.72
N ASN A 264 8.76 26.72 7.16
CA ASN A 264 8.67 26.30 8.57
C ASN A 264 9.69 25.22 8.97
N LEU A 265 10.51 24.75 8.03
CA LEU A 265 11.71 23.99 8.36
C LEU A 265 12.69 24.82 9.20
N LEU A 266 13.54 24.14 9.96
CA LEU A 266 14.64 24.79 10.70
C LEU A 266 15.59 25.49 9.71
N GLU A 267 16.11 26.65 10.07
CA GLU A 267 16.90 27.47 9.14
C GLU A 267 18.14 26.74 8.61
N ASP A 268 18.84 26.02 9.49
CA ASP A 268 20.05 25.27 9.14
C ASP A 268 19.79 24.06 8.23
N THR A 269 18.53 23.71 7.96
CA THR A 269 18.16 22.58 7.09
C THR A 269 17.71 22.99 5.70
N LYS A 270 17.55 24.31 5.44
CA LYS A 270 17.07 24.88 4.17
C LYS A 270 18.20 25.06 3.15
N ASP A 271 18.80 23.96 2.74
CA ASP A 271 19.88 23.96 1.75
C ASP A 271 19.38 23.87 0.28
N GLU A 272 20.32 23.70 -0.66
CA GLU A 272 20.01 23.52 -2.08
C GLU A 272 19.12 22.29 -2.34
N SER A 273 19.25 21.22 -1.53
CA SER A 273 18.42 20.02 -1.67
C SER A 273 16.95 20.33 -1.40
N ILE A 274 16.66 21.13 -0.36
CA ILE A 274 15.30 21.58 -0.04
C ILE A 274 14.73 22.45 -1.16
N ASN A 275 15.52 23.37 -1.71
CA ASN A 275 15.09 24.20 -2.85
C ASN A 275 14.75 23.35 -4.08
N SER A 276 15.55 22.32 -4.36
CA SER A 276 15.31 21.37 -5.45
C SER A 276 14.05 20.54 -5.23
N ILE A 277 13.85 20.02 -4.01
CA ILE A 277 12.63 19.27 -3.62
C ILE A 277 11.39 20.15 -3.81
N LYS A 278 11.42 21.39 -3.31
CA LYS A 278 10.31 22.33 -3.42
C LYS A 278 9.96 22.65 -4.88
N SER A 279 10.97 22.94 -5.70
CA SER A 279 10.78 23.17 -7.15
C SER A 279 10.18 21.95 -7.85
N THR A 280 10.67 20.76 -7.52
CA THR A 280 10.19 19.49 -8.08
C THR A 280 8.74 19.21 -7.64
N LEU A 281 8.39 19.51 -6.39
CA LEU A 281 7.03 19.36 -5.87
C LEU A 281 6.02 20.20 -6.65
N LYS A 282 6.34 21.47 -6.90
CA LYS A 282 5.51 22.37 -7.72
C LYS A 282 5.31 21.80 -9.13
N GLN A 283 6.38 21.30 -9.77
CA GLN A 283 6.29 20.70 -11.09
C GLN A 283 5.46 19.41 -11.11
N ARG A 284 5.66 18.52 -10.13
CA ARG A 284 4.95 17.24 -10.03
C ARG A 284 3.47 17.43 -9.71
N ARG A 285 3.12 18.43 -8.90
CA ARG A 285 1.73 18.85 -8.62
C ARG A 285 0.97 19.16 -9.91
N GLU A 286 1.60 19.84 -10.88
CA GLU A 286 0.96 20.12 -12.17
C GLU A 286 0.62 18.85 -12.98
N ASN A 287 1.33 17.75 -12.71
CA ASN A 287 1.11 16.46 -13.34
C ASN A 287 0.15 15.55 -12.55
N MET A 288 -0.49 16.04 -11.49
CA MET A 288 -1.23 15.16 -10.57
C MET A 288 -2.35 14.38 -11.25
N VAL A 289 -3.11 15.01 -12.15
CA VAL A 289 -4.18 14.33 -12.90
C VAL A 289 -3.64 13.27 -13.86
N SER A 290 -2.49 13.50 -14.51
CA SER A 290 -1.90 12.52 -15.43
C SER A 290 -1.29 11.33 -14.67
N ILE A 291 -0.69 11.59 -13.51
CA ILE A 291 -0.22 10.55 -12.57
C ILE A 291 -1.40 9.70 -12.10
N ALA A 292 -2.52 10.32 -11.70
CA ALA A 292 -3.72 9.63 -11.28
C ALA A 292 -4.31 8.76 -12.40
N GLN A 293 -4.42 9.29 -13.62
CA GLN A 293 -4.89 8.53 -14.79
C GLN A 293 -4.01 7.30 -15.06
N ALA A 294 -2.69 7.49 -15.09
CA ALA A 294 -1.77 6.40 -15.38
C ALA A 294 -1.85 5.27 -14.33
N TYR A 295 -2.05 5.62 -13.05
CA TYR A 295 -2.26 4.60 -12.03
C TYR A 295 -3.65 3.99 -12.08
N TYR A 296 -4.70 4.77 -12.31
CA TYR A 296 -6.08 4.30 -12.48
C TYR A 296 -6.19 3.27 -13.61
N ASP A 297 -5.60 3.54 -14.77
CA ASP A 297 -5.62 2.63 -15.92
C ASP A 297 -4.97 1.29 -15.57
N TYR A 298 -3.81 1.32 -14.89
CA TYR A 298 -3.15 0.11 -14.41
C TYR A 298 -3.98 -0.61 -13.34
N PHE A 299 -4.51 0.14 -12.37
CA PHE A 299 -5.30 -0.38 -11.26
C PHE A 299 -6.55 -1.09 -11.77
N LYS A 300 -7.30 -0.49 -12.69
CA LYS A 300 -8.60 -1.02 -13.17
C LYS A 300 -8.49 -2.23 -14.10
N GLU A 301 -7.30 -2.60 -14.57
CA GLU A 301 -7.11 -3.82 -15.37
C GLU A 301 -7.55 -5.09 -14.63
N HIS A 302 -7.47 -5.09 -13.30
CA HIS A 302 -7.81 -6.23 -12.46
C HIS A 302 -8.49 -5.78 -11.17
N GLU A 303 -9.66 -6.33 -10.87
CA GLU A 303 -10.39 -6.03 -9.63
C GLU A 303 -10.45 -7.23 -8.70
N ILE A 304 -10.43 -6.94 -7.40
CA ILE A 304 -10.62 -7.89 -6.32
C ILE A 304 -11.80 -7.37 -5.51
N LEU A 305 -12.84 -8.19 -5.38
CA LEU A 305 -14.04 -7.91 -4.62
C LEU A 305 -14.11 -8.93 -3.49
N VAL A 306 -14.41 -8.44 -2.30
CA VAL A 306 -14.42 -9.23 -1.07
C VAL A 306 -15.77 -8.97 -0.41
N ALA A 307 -16.52 -10.03 -0.12
CA ALA A 307 -17.76 -9.96 0.62
C ALA A 307 -17.49 -9.94 2.14
N THR A 308 -18.39 -10.49 2.96
CA THR A 308 -18.22 -10.56 4.42
C THR A 308 -18.15 -12.01 4.89
N ASN A 309 -17.62 -12.27 6.08
CA ASN A 309 -17.65 -13.57 6.77
C ASN A 309 -19.06 -13.94 7.28
N LYS A 310 -20.11 -13.39 6.68
CA LYS A 310 -21.52 -13.66 6.96
C LYS A 310 -22.18 -14.11 5.67
N ASP A 311 -23.39 -14.66 5.74
CA ASP A 311 -24.14 -15.04 4.54
C ASP A 311 -24.40 -13.82 3.65
N ASN A 312 -23.92 -13.88 2.41
CA ASN A 312 -24.10 -12.85 1.39
C ASN A 312 -24.90 -13.39 0.20
N THR A 313 -25.56 -12.48 -0.50
CA THR A 313 -26.05 -12.70 -1.85
C THR A 313 -25.20 -11.88 -2.82
N ILE A 314 -24.56 -12.57 -3.77
CA ILE A 314 -23.68 -11.98 -4.77
C ILE A 314 -24.36 -12.13 -6.13
N ASP A 315 -24.85 -11.02 -6.68
CA ASP A 315 -25.48 -10.99 -8.00
C ASP A 315 -24.52 -10.42 -9.04
N ILE A 316 -24.30 -11.19 -10.11
CA ILE A 316 -23.42 -10.86 -11.22
C ILE A 316 -24.25 -10.80 -12.49
N LEU A 317 -24.55 -9.58 -12.94
CA LEU A 317 -25.32 -9.33 -14.15
C LEU A 317 -24.39 -9.08 -15.34
N ARG A 318 -24.40 -10.00 -16.30
CA ARG A 318 -23.67 -9.92 -17.56
C ARG A 318 -24.50 -9.18 -18.60
N GLN A 319 -23.90 -8.21 -19.27
CA GLN A 319 -24.58 -7.30 -20.18
C GLN A 319 -23.83 -7.20 -21.53
N PRO A 320 -24.47 -6.68 -22.59
CA PRO A 320 -23.80 -6.42 -23.87
C PRO A 320 -22.60 -5.46 -23.74
N ASN A 321 -21.71 -5.51 -24.73
CA ASN A 321 -20.50 -4.69 -24.86
C ASN A 321 -19.49 -4.90 -23.72
N GLY A 322 -19.41 -6.11 -23.18
CA GLY A 322 -18.48 -6.46 -22.12
C GLY A 322 -18.75 -5.79 -20.78
N LYS A 323 -19.96 -5.23 -20.57
CA LYS A 323 -20.37 -4.67 -19.27
C LYS A 323 -20.74 -5.79 -18.29
N THR A 324 -20.30 -5.67 -17.04
CA THR A 324 -20.68 -6.57 -15.93
C THR A 324 -20.99 -5.74 -14.69
N THR A 325 -22.19 -5.90 -14.15
CA THR A 325 -22.59 -5.26 -12.88
C THR A 325 -22.57 -6.31 -11.77
N ILE A 326 -21.99 -5.96 -10.63
CA ILE A 326 -21.86 -6.84 -9.47
C ILE A 326 -22.43 -6.13 -8.26
N SER A 327 -23.30 -6.80 -7.52
CA SER A 327 -23.81 -6.36 -6.22
C SER A 327 -23.62 -7.44 -5.16
N ILE A 328 -23.27 -7.02 -3.94
CA ILE A 328 -23.15 -7.87 -2.77
C ILE A 328 -24.12 -7.33 -1.71
N THR A 329 -24.99 -8.22 -1.22
CA THR A 329 -26.04 -7.90 -0.26
C THR A 329 -25.90 -8.77 0.97
N HIS A 330 -26.02 -8.17 2.16
CA HIS A 330 -26.11 -8.89 3.43
C HIS A 330 -27.35 -8.43 4.20
N LYS A 331 -28.26 -9.36 4.51
CA LYS A 331 -29.56 -9.09 5.19
C LYS A 331 -30.30 -7.88 4.60
N GLU A 332 -30.57 -7.94 3.29
CA GLU A 332 -31.27 -6.90 2.50
C GLU A 332 -30.50 -5.57 2.32
N LYS A 333 -29.38 -5.36 3.01
CA LYS A 333 -28.51 -4.19 2.80
C LYS A 333 -27.51 -4.47 1.69
N ILE A 334 -27.51 -3.62 0.65
CA ILE A 334 -26.45 -3.61 -0.37
C ILE A 334 -25.18 -3.06 0.30
N ILE A 335 -24.18 -3.90 0.48
CA ILE A 335 -22.87 -3.51 1.03
C ILE A 335 -21.89 -3.13 -0.07
N PHE A 336 -22.14 -3.55 -1.30
CA PHE A 336 -21.32 -3.20 -2.46
C PHE A 336 -22.14 -3.26 -3.75
N GLU A 337 -21.94 -2.29 -4.64
CA GLU A 337 -22.45 -2.35 -6.02
C GLU A 337 -21.50 -1.58 -6.95
N ASN A 338 -21.13 -2.17 -8.08
CA ASN A 338 -20.37 -1.46 -9.13
C ASN A 338 -20.57 -2.08 -10.52
N SER A 339 -20.29 -1.31 -11.57
CA SER A 339 -20.29 -1.74 -12.97
C SER A 339 -18.88 -1.66 -13.57
N TYR A 340 -18.51 -2.69 -14.33
CA TYR A 340 -17.22 -2.82 -14.99
C TYR A 340 -17.37 -2.97 -16.49
N GLU A 341 -16.40 -2.45 -17.23
CA GLU A 341 -16.33 -2.50 -18.69
C GLU A 341 -15.07 -3.27 -19.12
N LYS A 342 -15.20 -4.17 -20.11
CA LYS A 342 -14.12 -5.05 -20.56
C LYS A 342 -12.89 -4.33 -21.12
N ASP A 343 -13.09 -3.17 -21.69
CA ASP A 343 -12.04 -2.31 -22.26
C ASP A 343 -11.05 -1.84 -21.17
N LYS A 344 -11.54 -1.60 -19.96
CA LYS A 344 -10.74 -1.23 -18.78
C LYS A 344 -10.40 -2.45 -17.93
N THR A 345 -11.41 -3.23 -17.53
CA THR A 345 -11.25 -4.35 -16.60
C THR A 345 -11.17 -5.69 -17.31
N LYS A 346 -10.01 -6.35 -17.21
CA LYS A 346 -9.73 -7.60 -17.92
C LYS A 346 -10.19 -8.83 -17.14
N GLU A 347 -10.09 -8.77 -15.82
CA GLU A 347 -10.45 -9.86 -14.91
C GLU A 347 -10.87 -9.35 -13.52
N ILE A 348 -11.89 -10.00 -12.94
CA ILE A 348 -12.39 -9.72 -11.59
C ILE A 348 -12.26 -11.01 -10.76
N TRP A 349 -11.70 -10.89 -9.57
CA TRP A 349 -11.73 -11.92 -8.53
C TRP A 349 -12.78 -11.55 -7.51
N ILE A 350 -13.62 -12.49 -7.13
CA ILE A 350 -14.72 -12.30 -6.18
C ILE A 350 -14.54 -13.35 -5.09
N TYR A 351 -14.36 -12.91 -3.85
CA TYR A 351 -14.23 -13.75 -2.67
C TYR A 351 -15.51 -13.64 -1.84
N ALA A 352 -16.22 -14.76 -1.69
CA ALA A 352 -17.46 -14.82 -0.91
C ALA A 352 -17.18 -14.97 0.60
N LEU A 353 -16.04 -15.59 0.96
CA LEU A 353 -15.51 -15.78 2.32
C LEU A 353 -16.25 -16.89 3.08
N ASP A 354 -16.40 -16.77 4.40
CA ASP A 354 -16.78 -17.87 5.29
C ASP A 354 -18.30 -17.91 5.59
N GLY A 355 -19.15 -17.34 4.71
CA GLY A 355 -20.60 -17.40 4.82
C GLY A 355 -21.22 -18.54 4.02
N ASP A 356 -22.46 -18.93 4.32
CA ASP A 356 -23.24 -19.78 3.39
C ASP A 356 -23.79 -18.89 2.26
N ASP A 357 -22.98 -18.68 1.21
CA ASP A 357 -23.24 -17.64 0.21
C ASP A 357 -24.13 -18.11 -0.95
N THR A 358 -24.94 -17.19 -1.48
CA THR A 358 -25.67 -17.40 -2.73
C THR A 358 -25.08 -16.54 -3.83
N ILE A 359 -24.47 -17.18 -4.84
CA ILE A 359 -23.85 -16.52 -5.98
C ILE A 359 -24.67 -16.75 -7.25
N SER A 360 -25.23 -15.68 -7.80
CA SER A 360 -26.06 -15.72 -9.00
C SER A 360 -25.35 -15.06 -10.19
N ILE A 361 -25.19 -15.80 -11.29
CA ILE A 361 -24.57 -15.31 -12.52
C ILE A 361 -25.59 -15.36 -13.64
N SER A 362 -26.01 -14.19 -14.08
CA SER A 362 -27.13 -14.03 -15.00
C SER A 362 -26.89 -13.00 -16.11
N GLY A 363 -27.88 -12.85 -16.98
CA GLY A 363 -27.86 -11.92 -18.10
C GLY A 363 -27.18 -12.47 -19.36
N GLU A 364 -27.34 -11.74 -20.45
CA GLU A 364 -26.84 -12.09 -21.79
C GLU A 364 -26.00 -10.93 -22.36
N GLY A 365 -25.04 -11.25 -23.21
CA GLY A 365 -24.13 -10.27 -23.80
C GLY A 365 -22.98 -10.88 -24.61
N ASN A 366 -21.89 -10.15 -24.70
CA ASN A 366 -20.66 -10.50 -25.42
C ASN A 366 -19.43 -9.87 -24.74
N ASP A 367 -18.22 -10.20 -25.20
CA ASP A 367 -16.95 -9.61 -24.73
C ASP A 367 -16.74 -9.65 -23.21
N TYR A 368 -17.05 -10.81 -22.64
CA TYR A 368 -17.10 -11.00 -21.19
C TYR A 368 -15.78 -10.73 -20.44
N ILE A 369 -15.89 -10.04 -19.29
CA ILE A 369 -14.81 -9.92 -18.30
C ILE A 369 -14.54 -11.29 -17.69
N LYS A 370 -13.27 -11.68 -17.56
CA LYS A 370 -12.93 -12.97 -16.93
C LYS A 370 -13.29 -12.91 -15.45
N LEU A 371 -14.05 -13.88 -14.96
CA LEU A 371 -14.44 -13.96 -13.56
C LEU A 371 -13.79 -15.16 -12.91
N LYS A 372 -13.24 -14.94 -11.71
CA LYS A 372 -12.88 -16.00 -10.79
C LYS A 372 -13.61 -15.79 -9.48
N ILE A 373 -14.38 -16.79 -9.09
CA ILE A 373 -15.21 -16.74 -7.90
C ILE A 373 -14.63 -17.75 -6.93
N PHE A 374 -14.36 -17.32 -5.71
CA PHE A 374 -13.87 -18.13 -4.62
C PHE A 374 -14.97 -18.18 -3.59
N GLY A 375 -15.51 -19.38 -3.34
CA GLY A 375 -16.55 -19.62 -2.34
C GLY A 375 -16.02 -19.30 -0.96
N GLY A 376 -15.30 -20.26 -0.38
CA GLY A 376 -14.63 -20.10 0.90
C GLY A 376 -14.84 -21.37 1.71
N GLU A 377 -14.72 -21.32 3.03
CA GLU A 377 -14.78 -22.55 3.82
C GLU A 377 -16.20 -23.10 4.05
N GLU A 378 -17.27 -22.47 3.59
CA GLU A 378 -18.65 -22.91 3.87
C GLU A 378 -19.39 -23.51 2.64
N ASN A 379 -20.72 -23.65 2.72
CA ASN A 379 -21.50 -24.34 1.69
C ASN A 379 -22.27 -23.35 0.80
N ASP A 380 -21.74 -23.14 -0.40
CA ASP A 380 -22.31 -22.13 -1.29
C ASP A 380 -23.32 -22.67 -2.29
N ILE A 381 -24.20 -21.77 -2.74
CA ILE A 381 -25.16 -22.01 -3.81
C ILE A 381 -24.80 -21.17 -5.03
N TYR A 382 -24.47 -21.83 -6.14
CA TYR A 382 -24.15 -21.19 -7.41
C TYR A 382 -25.31 -21.32 -8.40
N ASN A 383 -25.99 -20.21 -8.69
CA ASN A 383 -27.06 -20.12 -9.69
C ASN A 383 -26.51 -19.55 -10.99
N VAL A 384 -26.13 -20.41 -11.94
CA VAL A 384 -25.41 -20.01 -13.15
C VAL A 384 -26.27 -20.21 -14.40
N THR A 385 -26.78 -19.10 -14.92
CA THR A 385 -27.44 -19.07 -16.25
C THR A 385 -26.49 -18.62 -17.35
N ASN A 386 -25.44 -17.84 -17.01
CA ASN A 386 -24.36 -17.48 -17.93
C ASN A 386 -22.99 -17.87 -17.37
N ASN A 387 -22.31 -18.81 -18.03
CA ASN A 387 -21.02 -19.36 -17.59
C ASN A 387 -19.82 -18.86 -18.39
N SER A 388 -20.03 -17.90 -19.28
CA SER A 388 -18.99 -17.44 -20.21
C SER A 388 -17.87 -16.71 -19.47
N ALA A 389 -16.64 -17.20 -19.66
CA ALA A 389 -15.44 -16.71 -19.02
C ALA A 389 -15.48 -16.71 -17.48
N VAL A 390 -16.18 -17.67 -16.88
CA VAL A 390 -16.29 -17.85 -15.43
C VAL A 390 -15.52 -19.10 -14.99
N THR A 391 -14.79 -19.01 -13.88
CA THR A 391 -14.24 -20.18 -13.18
C THR A 391 -14.51 -20.05 -11.69
N VAL A 392 -15.18 -21.05 -11.12
CA VAL A 392 -15.42 -21.17 -9.69
C VAL A 392 -14.28 -21.98 -9.04
N TYR A 393 -13.78 -21.48 -7.92
CA TYR A 393 -12.80 -22.09 -7.04
C TYR A 393 -13.45 -22.33 -5.69
N ASP A 394 -13.32 -23.55 -5.18
CA ASP A 394 -14.01 -23.91 -3.96
C ASP A 394 -13.45 -25.19 -3.34
N TYR A 395 -13.85 -25.49 -2.11
CA TYR A 395 -13.49 -26.73 -1.44
C TYR A 395 -14.17 -27.94 -2.08
N LYS A 396 -13.40 -29.01 -2.25
CA LYS A 396 -13.93 -30.27 -2.80
C LYS A 396 -14.74 -31.03 -1.75
N SER A 397 -14.38 -30.86 -0.48
CA SER A 397 -14.99 -31.51 0.67
C SER A 397 -16.32 -30.86 1.13
N LYS A 398 -16.61 -29.62 0.72
CA LYS A 398 -17.84 -28.89 1.07
C LYS A 398 -18.99 -29.24 0.12
N LYS A 399 -20.23 -29.13 0.61
CA LYS A 399 -21.44 -29.62 -0.08
C LYS A 399 -22.09 -28.52 -0.91
N ASN A 400 -21.33 -27.97 -1.86
CA ASN A 400 -21.76 -26.80 -2.61
C ASN A 400 -22.78 -27.20 -3.69
N THR A 401 -23.80 -26.35 -3.86
CA THR A 401 -24.88 -26.58 -4.81
C THR A 401 -24.60 -25.82 -6.10
N PHE A 402 -24.64 -26.50 -7.24
CA PHE A 402 -24.42 -25.89 -8.55
C PHE A 402 -25.64 -26.04 -9.44
N ASN A 403 -26.42 -24.97 -9.55
CA ASN A 403 -27.57 -24.86 -10.42
C ASN A 403 -27.13 -24.26 -11.76
N GLY A 404 -26.64 -25.12 -12.65
CA GLY A 404 -26.15 -24.73 -13.99
C GLY A 404 -24.73 -25.23 -14.29
N ALA A 405 -24.36 -25.22 -15.57
CA ALA A 405 -23.03 -25.60 -16.00
C ALA A 405 -22.05 -24.44 -15.79
N VAL A 406 -20.90 -24.67 -15.16
CA VAL A 406 -19.83 -23.67 -15.01
C VAL A 406 -18.47 -24.36 -14.93
N GLY A 407 -17.39 -23.69 -15.33
CA GLY A 407 -16.03 -24.17 -15.10
C GLY A 407 -15.72 -24.15 -13.61
N LYS A 408 -15.23 -25.27 -13.07
CA LYS A 408 -14.96 -25.44 -11.63
C LYS A 408 -13.54 -25.94 -11.39
N LYS A 409 -12.93 -25.48 -10.31
CA LYS A 409 -11.67 -26.00 -9.76
C LYS A 409 -11.86 -26.25 -8.27
N LEU A 410 -12.34 -27.46 -7.96
CA LEU A 410 -12.61 -27.89 -6.60
C LEU A 410 -11.37 -28.56 -5.99
N THR A 411 -10.87 -28.01 -4.89
CA THR A 411 -9.66 -28.49 -4.20
C THR A 411 -9.73 -28.15 -2.72
N ASP A 412 -9.23 -29.01 -1.84
CA ASP A 412 -9.17 -28.70 -0.39
C ASP A 412 -7.89 -27.93 -0.02
N SER A 413 -7.52 -26.95 -0.85
CA SER A 413 -6.30 -26.15 -0.66
C SER A 413 -6.65 -24.79 -0.08
N TYR A 414 -6.25 -24.60 1.18
CA TYR A 414 -6.39 -23.34 1.91
C TYR A 414 -5.85 -22.14 1.11
N ASP A 415 -4.59 -22.25 0.65
CA ASP A 415 -3.92 -21.19 -0.13
C ASP A 415 -4.67 -20.79 -1.41
N ILE A 416 -5.41 -21.70 -2.03
CA ILE A 416 -6.13 -21.45 -3.29
C ILE A 416 -7.47 -20.80 -3.02
N ASN A 417 -8.23 -21.36 -2.08
CA ASN A 417 -9.63 -20.99 -1.87
C ASN A 417 -9.80 -19.78 -0.96
N ASN A 418 -8.87 -19.56 -0.03
CA ASN A 418 -9.02 -18.50 0.96
C ASN A 418 -8.43 -17.17 0.50
N PHE A 419 -9.05 -16.11 1.00
CA PHE A 419 -8.64 -14.76 0.75
C PHE A 419 -7.33 -14.46 1.47
N ASP A 420 -6.39 -13.89 0.74
CA ASP A 420 -5.15 -13.34 1.28
C ASP A 420 -5.06 -11.91 0.73
N PRO A 421 -5.19 -10.88 1.59
CA PRO A 421 -5.17 -9.49 1.16
C PRO A 421 -3.92 -9.13 0.37
N GLN A 422 -2.78 -9.80 0.61
CA GLN A 422 -1.50 -9.55 -0.05
C GLN A 422 -1.34 -10.31 -1.38
N LYS A 423 -2.27 -11.21 -1.71
CA LYS A 423 -2.23 -12.04 -2.91
C LYS A 423 -2.34 -11.17 -4.17
N ARG A 424 -1.25 -11.13 -4.94
CA ARG A 424 -1.15 -10.29 -6.15
C ARG A 424 -0.69 -11.07 -7.37
N LYS A 425 -1.24 -10.71 -8.53
CA LYS A 425 -0.69 -11.08 -9.82
C LYS A 425 0.51 -10.21 -10.19
N TYR A 426 1.69 -10.83 -10.35
CA TYR A 426 2.82 -10.15 -10.96
C TYR A 426 3.66 -11.08 -11.83
N SER A 427 4.30 -10.49 -12.84
CA SER A 427 5.18 -11.18 -13.77
C SER A 427 6.33 -10.24 -14.08
N ASN A 428 7.55 -10.64 -13.72
CA ASN A 428 8.75 -9.86 -13.90
C ASN A 428 9.83 -10.70 -14.57
N ASN A 429 10.45 -10.11 -15.59
CA ASN A 429 11.61 -10.69 -16.25
C ASN A 429 12.86 -9.93 -15.78
N VAL A 430 13.88 -10.68 -15.38
CA VAL A 430 15.19 -10.17 -14.98
C VAL A 430 16.24 -10.74 -15.91
N LEU A 431 17.02 -9.87 -16.54
CA LEU A 431 18.14 -10.24 -17.40
C LEU A 431 19.41 -9.71 -16.73
N LEU A 432 20.30 -10.60 -16.32
CA LEU A 432 21.55 -10.25 -15.67
C LEU A 432 22.74 -10.66 -16.54
N PRO A 433 23.60 -9.72 -16.96
CA PRO A 433 24.89 -10.09 -17.52
C PRO A 433 25.76 -10.73 -16.43
N ALA A 434 26.32 -11.89 -16.73
CA ALA A 434 27.30 -12.59 -15.92
C ALA A 434 28.63 -12.54 -16.66
N ILE A 435 29.57 -11.81 -16.07
CA ILE A 435 30.94 -11.70 -16.56
C ILE A 435 31.83 -12.53 -15.63
N GLY A 436 32.60 -13.44 -16.20
CA GLY A 436 33.55 -14.27 -15.45
C GLY A 436 34.86 -14.40 -16.19
N PHE A 437 35.95 -14.57 -15.46
CA PHE A 437 37.24 -14.91 -16.03
C PHE A 437 37.63 -16.30 -15.56
N ASP A 438 37.95 -17.17 -16.52
CA ASP A 438 38.43 -18.51 -16.28
C ASP A 438 39.89 -18.58 -16.77
N PRO A 439 40.87 -18.91 -15.91
CA PRO A 439 42.28 -18.95 -16.32
C PRO A 439 42.58 -19.90 -17.50
N ARG A 440 41.72 -20.89 -17.75
CA ARG A 440 41.85 -21.85 -18.86
C ARG A 440 41.00 -21.49 -20.07
N CYS A 441 39.89 -20.76 -19.87
CA CYS A 441 38.92 -20.47 -20.93
C CYS A 441 38.78 -18.98 -21.27
N GLY A 442 39.58 -18.10 -20.64
CA GLY A 442 39.56 -16.66 -20.85
C GLY A 442 38.30 -15.98 -20.30
N PHE A 443 37.98 -14.82 -20.89
CA PHE A 443 36.82 -14.01 -20.51
C PHE A 443 35.53 -14.65 -21.01
N LYS A 444 34.56 -14.84 -20.12
CA LYS A 444 33.23 -15.38 -20.39
C LYS A 444 32.19 -14.30 -20.11
N CYS A 445 31.31 -14.05 -21.08
CA CYS A 445 30.12 -13.22 -20.91
C CYS A 445 28.89 -14.08 -21.19
N ARG A 446 27.95 -14.13 -20.24
CA ARG A 446 26.67 -14.86 -20.35
C ARG A 446 25.54 -13.92 -19.98
N ILE A 447 24.34 -14.14 -20.51
CA ILE A 447 23.13 -13.46 -20.06
C ILE A 447 22.28 -14.50 -19.32
N ASN A 448 22.07 -14.30 -18.02
CA ASN A 448 21.15 -15.10 -17.23
C ASN A 448 19.75 -14.49 -17.31
N LYS A 449 18.74 -15.30 -17.65
CA LYS A 449 17.34 -14.89 -17.64
C LYS A 449 16.63 -15.55 -16.45
N HIS A 450 16.11 -14.74 -15.55
CA HIS A 450 15.25 -15.18 -14.46
C HIS A 450 13.81 -14.70 -14.70
N LEU A 451 12.86 -15.65 -14.65
CA LEU A 451 11.43 -15.39 -14.79
C LEU A 451 10.78 -15.51 -13.40
N TYR A 452 10.23 -14.41 -12.90
CA TYR A 452 9.43 -14.40 -11.68
C TYR A 452 7.97 -14.28 -12.08
N ASN A 453 7.22 -15.38 -12.00
CA ASN A 453 5.80 -15.42 -12.35
C ASN A 453 4.96 -15.84 -11.14
N ILE A 454 4.21 -14.89 -10.59
CA ILE A 454 3.02 -15.18 -9.77
C ILE A 454 1.82 -14.84 -10.66
N ARG A 455 1.56 -15.71 -11.64
CA ARG A 455 0.40 -15.60 -12.56
C ARG A 455 -0.75 -16.52 -12.17
N THR A 456 -0.49 -17.49 -11.32
CA THR A 456 -1.41 -18.56 -10.94
C THR A 456 -1.89 -18.37 -9.52
N ILE A 457 -3.10 -18.87 -9.25
CA ILE A 457 -3.67 -18.96 -7.90
C ILE A 457 -2.88 -19.98 -7.04
N ALA A 458 -2.06 -20.82 -7.67
CA ALA A 458 -1.09 -21.69 -7.02
C ALA A 458 0.31 -21.04 -6.96
N GLN A 459 1.07 -21.42 -5.93
CA GLN A 459 2.44 -20.97 -5.59
C GLN A 459 3.39 -20.80 -6.80
N PRO A 460 4.40 -19.91 -6.70
CA PRO A 460 5.35 -19.65 -7.78
C PRO A 460 6.07 -20.93 -8.24
N VAL A 461 6.00 -21.22 -9.54
CA VAL A 461 6.85 -22.23 -10.18
C VAL A 461 8.13 -21.54 -10.63
N HIS A 462 9.25 -21.83 -9.97
CA HIS A 462 10.57 -21.38 -10.41
C HIS A 462 11.00 -22.16 -11.66
N HIS A 463 10.97 -21.51 -12.83
CA HIS A 463 11.59 -22.05 -14.04
C HIS A 463 12.94 -21.35 -14.28
N THR A 464 14.02 -22.10 -14.06
CA THR A 464 15.37 -21.73 -14.51
C THR A 464 15.57 -22.35 -15.88
N THR A 465 15.53 -21.54 -16.95
CA THR A 465 15.90 -22.00 -18.29
C THR A 465 17.37 -21.63 -18.53
N TYR A 466 18.21 -22.62 -18.77
CA TYR A 466 19.57 -22.42 -19.23
C TYR A 466 19.54 -22.22 -20.75
N CYS A 467 20.07 -21.11 -21.25
CA CYS A 467 20.42 -20.92 -22.65
C CYS A 467 21.93 -20.91 -22.79
#